data_AF-A0A919XWG3-F1
#
_entry.id   AF-A0A919XWG3-F1
#
_cell.length_a   1.000
_cell.length_b   1.000
_cell.length_c   1.000
_cell.angle_alpha   90.00
_cell.angle_beta   90.00
_cell.angle_gamma   90.00
#
_symmetry.space_group_name_H-M   'P 1'
#
loop_
_entity.id
_entity.type
_entity.pdbx_description
1 polymer ?
#
loop_
_entity_poly.entity_id
_entity_poly.type
_entity_poly.pdbx_seq_one_letter_code
_entity_poly.pdbx_strand_id
1 'polypeptide(L)'
;MSYGKLKFSHTCTNESEKYILVGSGVDYISEHDSPEEAAEALGKISIGESKWGHVRVLYPGETFTFEYVKQLYPDENDVDWSLE
;
A
#
# COMPACT_ATOMS: atom_id res chain seq x y z
N MET A 1 -17.70 -5.58 24.07
CA MET A 1 -17.87 -4.90 22.77
C MET A 1 -16.75 -5.40 21.87
N SER A 2 -17.06 -6.27 20.91
CA SER A 2 -16.06 -6.73 19.94
C SER A 2 -15.99 -5.71 18.82
N TYR A 3 -14.97 -4.85 18.88
CA TYR A 3 -14.74 -3.83 17.87
C TYR A 3 -14.43 -4.50 16.52
N GLY A 4 -15.14 -4.07 15.47
CA GLY A 4 -14.96 -4.61 14.12
C GLY A 4 -13.57 -4.32 13.57
N LYS A 5 -12.99 -5.29 12.86
CA LYS A 5 -11.78 -5.09 12.07
C LYS A 5 -12.20 -5.02 10.60
N LEU A 6 -11.99 -3.88 9.96
CA LEU A 6 -12.14 -3.81 8.51
C LEU A 6 -10.84 -4.31 7.89
N LYS A 7 -10.97 -5.37 7.09
CA LYS A 7 -9.89 -5.88 6.27
C LYS A 7 -10.05 -5.31 4.88
N PHE A 8 -9.00 -4.68 4.39
CA PHE A 8 -8.92 -4.21 3.02
C PHE A 8 -7.82 -5.00 2.33
N SER A 9 -8.11 -5.45 1.12
CA SER A 9 -7.14 -6.13 0.26
C SER A 9 -7.10 -5.40 -1.07
N HIS A 10 -5.91 -4.96 -1.48
CA HIS A 10 -5.71 -4.39 -2.81
C HIS A 10 -4.63 -5.19 -3.53
N THR A 11 -4.98 -5.76 -4.69
CA THR A 11 -4.05 -6.49 -5.53
C THR A 11 -3.51 -5.56 -6.60
N CYS A 12 -2.19 -5.46 -6.66
CA CYS A 12 -1.48 -4.73 -7.69
C CYS A 12 -0.59 -5.70 -8.48
N THR A 13 -0.58 -5.54 -9.79
CA THR A 13 0.32 -6.26 -10.69
C THR A 13 1.25 -5.24 -11.33
N ASN A 14 2.55 -5.51 -11.26
CA ASN A 14 3.52 -4.73 -12.01
C ASN A 14 3.56 -5.22 -13.47
N GLU A 15 2.90 -4.48 -14.35
CA GLU A 15 2.91 -4.74 -15.79
C GLU A 15 4.12 -4.11 -16.52
N SER A 16 4.98 -3.40 -15.80
CA SER A 16 6.19 -2.79 -16.36
C SER A 16 7.35 -3.80 -16.41
N GLU A 17 8.29 -3.57 -17.34
CA GLU A 17 9.57 -4.29 -17.41
C GLU A 17 10.57 -3.80 -16.34
N LYS A 18 10.19 -2.80 -15.55
CA LYS A 18 10.98 -2.16 -14.50
C LYS A 18 10.49 -2.51 -13.09
N TYR A 19 11.32 -2.29 -12.09
CA TYR A 19 10.96 -2.42 -10.68
C TYR A 19 10.15 -1.21 -10.25
N ILE A 20 8.93 -1.42 -9.73
CA ILE A 20 8.07 -0.31 -9.30
C ILE A 20 7.93 -0.27 -7.79
N LEU A 21 7.90 0.92 -7.20
CA LEU A 21 7.51 1.12 -5.82
C LEU A 21 6.02 1.45 -5.77
N VAL A 22 5.30 0.69 -4.95
CA VAL A 22 3.86 0.86 -4.74
C VAL A 22 3.57 1.10 -3.27
N GLY A 23 2.85 2.18 -3.00
CA GLY A 23 2.32 2.57 -1.71
C GLY A 23 0.90 2.04 -1.51
N SER A 24 0.68 1.30 -0.44
CA SER A 24 -0.62 0.76 -0.02
C SER A 24 -1.38 -0.01 -1.12
N GLY A 25 -0.67 -0.53 -2.12
CA GLY A 25 -1.23 -1.22 -3.28
C GLY A 25 -1.86 -0.34 -4.36
N VAL A 26 -2.16 0.92 -4.09
CA VAL A 26 -2.92 1.79 -5.00
C VAL A 26 -2.10 2.93 -5.60
N ASP A 27 -1.08 3.40 -4.88
CA ASP A 27 -0.26 4.53 -5.32
C ASP A 27 1.03 4.02 -5.96
N TYR A 28 1.21 4.28 -7.25
CA TYR A 28 2.51 4.19 -7.89
C TYR A 28 3.41 5.34 -7.40
N ILE A 29 4.60 5.00 -6.91
CA ILE A 29 5.55 5.97 -6.34
C ILE A 29 6.67 6.28 -7.34
N SER A 30 7.32 5.25 -7.86
CA SER A 30 8.46 5.37 -8.78
C SER A 30 8.75 4.06 -9.50
N GLU A 31 9.52 4.13 -10.60
CA GLU A 31 10.11 2.98 -11.28
C GLU A 31 11.63 3.07 -11.30
N HIS A 32 12.28 1.90 -11.35
CA HIS A 32 13.71 1.75 -11.31
C HIS A 32 14.14 0.62 -12.25
N ASP A 33 15.28 0.81 -12.91
CA ASP A 33 15.84 -0.18 -13.82
C ASP A 33 16.53 -1.33 -13.06
N SER A 34 16.95 -1.08 -11.82
CA SER A 34 17.64 -2.07 -10.97
C SER A 34 16.93 -2.31 -9.63
N PRO A 35 17.01 -3.53 -9.07
CA PRO A 35 16.43 -3.82 -7.75
C PRO A 35 17.16 -3.07 -6.62
N GLU A 36 18.46 -2.80 -6.79
CA GLU A 36 19.26 -2.03 -5.83
C GLU A 36 18.76 -0.58 -5.72
N GLU A 37 18.52 0.07 -6.86
CA GLU A 37 17.96 1.43 -6.90
C GLU A 37 16.56 1.49 -6.27
N ALA A 38 15.73 0.47 -6.54
CA ALA A 38 14.41 0.37 -5.94
C ALA A 38 14.48 0.17 -4.41
N ALA A 39 15.44 -0.63 -3.92
CA ALA A 39 15.66 -0.83 -2.50
C ALA A 39 16.19 0.44 -1.81
N GLU A 40 17.08 1.18 -2.47
CA GLU A 40 17.54 2.49 -1.99
C GLU A 40 16.40 3.50 -1.93
N ALA A 41 15.54 3.54 -2.96
CA ALA A 41 14.36 4.39 -2.98
C ALA A 41 13.39 4.02 -1.85
N LEU A 42 13.16 2.72 -1.61
CA LEU A 42 12.33 2.24 -0.51
C LEU A 42 12.91 2.67 0.85
N GLY A 43 14.23 2.56 1.03
CA GLY A 43 14.91 2.98 2.26
C GLY A 43 14.87 4.48 2.51
N LYS A 44 14.70 5.30 1.47
CA LYS A 44 14.52 6.75 1.57
C LYS A 44 13.08 7.16 1.92
N ILE A 45 12.12 6.26 1.80
CA ILE A 45 10.72 6.55 2.12
C ILE A 45 10.49 6.40 3.63
N SER A 46 10.32 7.53 4.29
CA SER A 46 9.84 7.58 5.68
C SER A 46 8.36 7.23 5.73
N ILE A 47 8.03 5.96 5.93
CA ILE A 47 6.64 5.47 6.05
C ILE A 47 5.87 6.18 7.19
N GLY A 48 6.55 6.56 8.27
CA GLY A 48 5.94 7.27 9.41
C GLY A 48 5.46 8.69 9.12
N GLU A 49 5.99 9.34 8.09
CA GLU A 49 5.59 10.70 7.65
C GLU A 49 4.82 10.68 6.33
N SER A 50 4.66 9.50 5.73
CA SER A 50 4.03 9.34 4.43
C SER A 50 2.54 9.03 4.56
N LYS A 51 1.76 9.39 3.53
CA LYS A 51 0.35 8.96 3.41
C LYS A 51 0.18 7.45 3.23
N TRP A 52 1.28 6.73 2.97
CA TRP A 52 1.29 5.29 2.73
C TRP A 52 1.58 4.52 4.02
N GLY A 53 0.66 3.66 4.45
CA GLY A 53 0.86 2.80 5.63
C GLY A 53 1.82 1.63 5.35
N HIS A 54 2.06 1.31 4.08
CA HIS A 54 3.00 0.29 3.65
C HIS A 54 3.53 0.62 2.26
N VAL A 55 4.83 0.45 2.02
CA VAL A 55 5.43 0.62 0.70
C VAL A 55 6.23 -0.63 0.36
N ARG A 56 6.14 -1.07 -0.89
CA ARG A 56 6.84 -2.27 -1.36
C ARG A 56 7.34 -2.09 -2.78
N VAL A 57 8.48 -2.71 -3.08
CA VAL A 57 8.98 -2.89 -4.45
C VAL A 57 8.31 -4.11 -5.08
N LEU A 58 7.74 -3.95 -6.27
CA LEU A 58 7.24 -5.03 -7.10
C LEU A 58 8.21 -5.29 -8.26
N TYR A 59 8.58 -6.55 -8.44
CA TYR A 59 9.42 -6.99 -9.55
C TYR A 59 8.63 -6.94 -10.86
N PRO A 60 9.29 -6.84 -12.03
CA PRO A 60 8.63 -6.93 -13.33
C PRO A 60 7.76 -8.18 -13.43
N GLY A 61 6.47 -8.02 -13.73
CA GLY A 61 5.49 -9.12 -13.79
C GLY A 61 5.02 -9.67 -12.44
N GLU A 62 5.50 -9.15 -11.31
CA GLU A 62 5.07 -9.59 -9.98
C GLU A 62 3.67 -9.08 -9.66
N THR A 63 2.84 -9.97 -9.10
CA THR A 63 1.54 -9.62 -8.53
C THR A 63 1.62 -9.74 -7.02
N PHE A 64 1.21 -8.68 -6.32
CA PHE A 64 1.20 -8.65 -4.87
C PHE A 64 -0.12 -8.12 -4.33
N THR A 65 -0.64 -8.79 -3.30
CA THR A 65 -1.84 -8.35 -2.59
C THR A 65 -1.44 -7.68 -1.29
N PHE A 66 -1.72 -6.39 -1.20
CA PHE A 66 -1.57 -5.60 0.02
C PHE A 66 -2.78 -5.84 0.91
N GLU A 67 -2.57 -6.42 2.07
CA GLU A 67 -3.59 -6.60 3.10
C GLU A 67 -3.34 -5.58 4.23
N TYR A 68 -4.32 -4.72 4.51
CA TYR A 68 -4.25 -3.83 5.66
C TYR A 68 -5.52 -3.96 6.52
N VAL A 69 -5.31 -3.90 7.83
CA VAL A 69 -6.37 -4.03 8.83
C VAL A 69 -6.54 -2.68 9.51
N LYS A 70 -7.65 -1.99 9.24
CA LYS A 70 -8.03 -0.80 10.01
C LYS A 70 -8.85 -1.25 11.22
N GLN A 71 -8.36 -0.94 12.42
CA GLN A 71 -9.10 -1.16 13.64
C GLN A 71 -10.11 -0.02 13.83
N LEU A 72 -11.40 -0.35 13.92
CA LEU A 72 -12.43 0.64 14.19
C LEU A 72 -12.41 0.99 15.69
N TYR A 73 -12.23 2.28 15.99
CA TYR A 73 -12.36 2.82 17.34
C TYR A 73 -13.79 3.37 17.55
N PRO A 74 -14.28 3.42 18.80
CA PRO A 74 -15.69 3.70 19.11
C PRO A 74 -16.25 5.05 18.63
N ASP A 75 -15.42 5.99 18.18
CA ASP A 75 -15.86 7.31 17.66
C ASP A 75 -16.16 7.34 16.15
N GLU A 76 -15.86 6.29 15.37
CA GLU A 76 -16.18 6.25 13.92
C GLU A 76 -17.59 5.69 13.62
N ASN A 77 -18.48 5.59 14.61
CA ASN A 77 -19.85 5.07 14.44
C ASN A 77 -20.84 6.09 13.82
N ASP A 78 -20.41 7.34 13.60
CA ASP A 78 -21.25 8.43 13.05
C ASP A 78 -20.80 8.89 11.65
N VAL A 79 -19.98 8.09 10.96
CA VAL A 79 -19.67 8.32 9.55
C VAL A 79 -20.39 7.27 8.71
N ASP A 80 -21.49 7.70 8.10
CA ASP A 80 -22.17 6.99 7.02
C ASP A 80 -21.20 6.87 5.84
N TRP A 81 -20.68 5.66 5.61
CA TRP A 81 -19.83 5.34 4.48
C TRP A 81 -20.63 4.88 3.25
N SER A 82 -21.90 5.29 3.12
CA SER A 82 -22.64 5.14 1.88
C SER A 82 -22.13 6.16 0.86
N LEU A 83 -20.92 5.94 0.35
CA LEU A 83 -20.48 6.56 -0.89
C LEU A 83 -21.10 5.77 -2.05
N GLU A 84 -21.78 6.51 -2.92
CA GLU A 84 -22.55 6.12 -4.11
C GLU A 84 -21.89 5.07 -5.02
#